data_AF-A0A0Q6VGK6-F1
#
_entry.id   AF-A0A0Q6VGK6-F1
#
_cell.length_a   1.000
_cell.length_b   1.000
_cell.length_c   1.000
_cell.angle_alpha   90.00
_cell.angle_beta   90.00
_cell.angle_gamma   90.00
#
_symmetry.space_group_name_H-M   'P 1'
#
loop_
_entity.id
_entity.type
_entity.pdbx_description
1 polymer ?
#
loop_
_entity_poly.entity_id
_entity_poly.type
_entity_poly.pdbx_seq_one_letter_code
_entity_poly.pdbx_strand_id
1 'polypeptide(L)' 'MTAWSALLAAVGVRQISMREVRAEAFFLGNRHKGQIVEGARKELRAPGIDPDRAALLRAVIRTAPAHAEGPPS' A
#
# COMPACT_ATOMS: atom_id res chain seq x y z
N MET A 1 9.45 -15.71 -24.87
CA MET A 1 9.05 -15.17 -23.56
C MET A 1 10.18 -15.49 -22.58
N THR A 2 10.80 -14.49 -21.95
CA THR A 2 12.02 -14.69 -21.14
C THR A 2 11.67 -15.21 -19.74
N ALA A 3 12.59 -15.96 -19.13
CA ALA A 3 12.47 -16.42 -17.76
C ALA A 3 12.22 -15.28 -16.75
N TRP A 4 12.66 -14.06 -17.08
CA TRP A 4 12.41 -12.84 -16.30
C TRP A 4 10.93 -12.44 -16.25
N SER A 5 10.20 -12.53 -17.36
CA SER A 5 8.76 -12.26 -17.39
C SER A 5 7.97 -13.32 -16.61
N ALA A 6 8.39 -14.58 -16.67
CA ALA A 6 7.80 -15.66 -15.89
C ALA A 6 8.06 -15.49 -14.39
N LEU A 7 9.21 -14.94 -14.00
CA LEU A 7 9.54 -14.64 -12.61
C LEU A 7 8.73 -13.44 -12.08
N LEU A 8 8.51 -12.39 -12.88
CA LEU A 8 7.58 -11.31 -12.54
C LEU A 8 6.12 -11.79 -12.46
N ALA A 9 5.71 -12.70 -13.34
CA ALA A 9 4.39 -13.32 -13.30
C ALA A 9 4.23 -14.25 -12.08
N ALA A 10 5.27 -15.03 -11.73
CA ALA A 10 5.31 -15.88 -10.54
C ALA A 10 5.40 -15.06 -9.23
N VAL A 11 5.94 -13.84 -9.29
CA VAL A 11 5.91 -12.85 -8.19
C VAL A 11 4.54 -12.17 -8.09
N GLY A 12 3.60 -12.43 -9.01
CA GLY A 12 2.25 -11.90 -8.95
C GLY A 12 2.26 -10.38 -8.97
N VAL A 13 2.74 -9.77 -10.06
CA VAL A 13 2.58 -8.33 -10.28
C VAL A 13 1.09 -8.04 -10.48
N ARG A 14 0.34 -8.00 -9.37
CA ARG A 14 -1.04 -7.58 -9.32
C ARG A 14 -1.08 -6.12 -9.76
N GLN A 15 -1.84 -5.84 -10.81
CA GLN A 15 -2.13 -4.47 -11.22
C GLN A 15 -3.09 -3.86 -10.20
N ILE A 16 -2.59 -2.89 -9.44
CA ILE A 16 -3.40 -2.17 -8.45
C ILE A 16 -3.90 -0.90 -9.09
N SER A 17 -5.21 -0.75 -9.19
CA SER A 17 -5.84 0.45 -9.73
C SER A 17 -5.83 1.60 -8.73
N MET A 18 -5.84 2.84 -9.23
CA MET A 18 -5.98 4.02 -8.38
C MET A 18 -7.31 4.04 -7.60
N ARG A 19 -8.34 3.36 -8.09
CA ARG A 19 -9.61 3.19 -7.36
C ARG A 19 -9.42 2.36 -6.10
N GLU A 20 -8.72 1.23 -6.21
CA GLU A 20 -8.41 0.38 -5.06
C GLU A 20 -7.52 1.09 -4.04
N VAL A 21 -6.53 1.85 -4.51
CA VAL A 21 -5.67 2.67 -3.65
C VAL A 21 -6.50 3.69 -2.84
N ARG A 22 -7.41 4.42 -3.48
CA ARG A 22 -8.25 5.41 -2.78
C ARG A 22 -9.20 4.76 -1.77
N ALA A 23 -9.79 3.62 -2.15
CA ALA A 23 -10.66 2.86 -1.24
C ALA A 23 -9.87 2.39 -0.01
N GLU A 24 -8.68 1.82 -0.21
CA GLU A 24 -7.84 1.38 0.92
C GLU A 24 -7.39 2.56 1.79
N ALA A 25 -7.00 3.68 1.18
CA ALA A 25 -6.64 4.89 1.93
C ALA A 25 -7.80 5.39 2.81
N PHE A 26 -9.04 5.33 2.31
CA PHE A 26 -10.23 5.65 3.08
C PHE A 26 -10.43 4.69 4.27
N PHE A 27 -10.34 3.38 4.04
CA PHE A 27 -10.47 2.39 5.11
C PHE A 27 -9.37 2.50 6.16
N LEU A 28 -8.12 2.73 5.73
CA LEU A 28 -7.00 2.99 6.63
C LEU A 28 -7.21 4.28 7.43
N GLY A 29 -7.71 5.34 6.80
CA GLY A 29 -8.05 6.58 7.47
C GLY A 29 -9.07 6.36 8.59
N ASN A 30 -10.10 5.55 8.34
CA ASN A 30 -11.08 5.19 9.36
C ASN A 30 -10.46 4.32 10.49
N ARG A 31 -9.65 3.32 10.14
CA ARG A 31 -9.06 2.38 11.10
C ARG A 31 -7.94 2.97 11.95
N HIS A 32 -7.15 3.87 11.38
CA HIS A 32 -5.98 4.50 12.01
C HIS A 32 -6.18 5.99 12.27
N LYS A 33 -7.43 6.45 12.39
CA LYS A 33 -7.79 7.82 12.81
C LYS A 33 -7.09 8.91 11.98
N GLY A 34 -7.07 8.74 10.66
CA GLY A 34 -6.44 9.65 9.70
C GLY A 34 -4.95 9.41 9.46
N GLN A 35 -4.28 8.57 10.26
CA GLN A 35 -2.86 8.23 10.10
C GLN A 35 -2.66 7.13 9.04
N ILE A 36 -2.97 7.45 7.78
CA ILE A 36 -3.03 6.46 6.70
C ILE A 36 -1.67 5.78 6.45
N VAL A 37 -0.59 6.56 6.32
CA VAL A 37 0.75 6.02 6.02
C VAL A 37 1.32 5.21 7.19
N GLU A 38 1.21 5.74 8.40
CA GLU A 38 1.67 5.05 9.61
C GLU A 38 0.84 3.78 9.86
N GLY A 39 -0.47 3.85 9.67
CA GLY A 39 -1.39 2.73 9.72
C GLY A 39 -1.06 1.64 8.70
N ALA A 40 -0.79 2.02 7.44
CA ALA A 40 -0.35 1.09 6.40
C ALA A 40 0.99 0.42 6.77
N ARG A 41 1.95 1.19 7.31
CA ARG A 41 3.24 0.65 7.79
C ARG A 41 3.06 -0.33 8.95
N LYS A 42 2.15 -0.03 9.88
CA LYS A 42 1.82 -0.92 11.00
C LYS A 42 1.21 -2.22 10.51
N GLU A 43 0.26 -2.16 9.57
CA GLU A 43 -0.36 -3.34 8.99
C GLU A 43 0.60 -4.19 8.17
N LEU A 44 1.54 -3.58 7.45
CA LEU A 44 2.60 -4.30 6.73
C LEU A 44 3.52 -5.12 7.63
N ARG A 45 3.63 -4.77 8.91
CA ARG A 45 4.42 -5.52 9.90
C ARG A 45 3.65 -6.65 10.55
N ALA A 46 2.37 -6.82 10.23
CA ALA A 46 1.57 -7.91 10.79
C ALA A 46 2.09 -9.27 10.28
N PRO A 47 2.28 -10.26 11.19
CA PRO A 47 2.69 -11.59 10.78
C PRO A 47 1.60 -12.24 9.92
N GLY A 48 2.00 -12.94 8.86
CA GLY A 48 1.07 -13.64 7.97
C GLY A 48 0.22 -12.72 7.08
N ILE A 49 0.66 -11.48 6.83
CA ILE A 49 -0.03 -10.60 5.89
C ILE A 49 -0.08 -11.23 4.50
N ASP A 50 -1.28 -11.23 3.92
CA ASP A 50 -1.51 -11.66 2.55
C ASP A 50 -0.69 -10.81 1.54
N PRO A 51 -0.06 -11.43 0.52
CA PRO A 51 0.76 -10.72 -0.47
C PRO A 51 0.02 -9.62 -1.24
N ASP A 52 -1.25 -9.84 -1.62
CA ASP A 52 -2.04 -8.84 -2.36
C ASP A 52 -2.36 -7.64 -1.48
N ARG A 53 -2.66 -7.90 -0.21
CA ARG A 53 -2.84 -6.85 0.80
C ARG A 53 -1.55 -6.07 1.03
N ALA A 54 -0.41 -6.76 1.14
CA ALA A 54 0.88 -6.09 1.27
C ALA A 54 1.22 -5.21 0.04
N ALA A 55 0.89 -5.68 -1.16
CA ALA A 55 1.06 -4.89 -2.38
C ALA A 55 0.18 -3.63 -2.38
N LEU A 56 -1.08 -3.75 -1.94
CA LEU A 56 -2.02 -2.63 -1.83
C LEU A 56 -1.56 -1.58 -0.81
N LEU A 57 -1.13 -2.01 0.38
CA LEU A 57 -0.59 -1.10 1.39
C LEU A 57 0.65 -0.36 0.91
N ARG A 58 1.56 -1.04 0.19
CA ARG A 58 2.73 -0.39 -0.43
C ARG A 58 2.32 0.60 -1.52
N ALA A 59 1.29 0.28 -2.31
CA ALA A 59 0.75 1.21 -3.29
C ALA A 59 0.18 2.47 -2.61
N VAL A 60 -0.62 2.31 -1.55
CA VAL A 60 -1.13 3.43 -0.74
C VAL A 60 0.01 4.32 -0.24
N ILE A 61 1.05 3.73 0.37
CA ILE A 61 2.21 4.49 0.88
C ILE A 61 2.92 5.27 -0.24
N ARG A 62 3.10 4.68 -1.42
CA ARG A 62 3.75 5.36 -2.56
C ARG A 62 2.92 6.50 -3.15
N THR A 63 1.59 6.38 -3.10
CA THR A 63 0.67 7.37 -3.67
C THR A 63 0.22 8.44 -2.68
N ALA A 64 0.42 8.21 -1.38
CA ALA A 64 0.12 9.20 -0.37
C ALA A 64 1.01 10.43 -0.65
N PRO A 65 0.44 11.64 -0.77
CA PRO A 65 1.26 12.83 -0.87
C PRO A 65 2.15 12.88 0.38
N ALA A 66 3.42 13.26 0.22
CA ALA A 66 4.41 13.38 1.30
C ALA A 66 4.06 14.46 2.36
N HIS A 67 2.79 14.81 2.50
CA HIS A 67 2.26 15.96 3.22
C HIS A 67 1.81 15.61 4.65
N ALA A 68 2.62 14.85 5.37
CA ALA A 68 2.41 14.59 6.79
C ALA A 68 3.70 14.65 7.63
N GLU A 69 4.72 15.37 7.15
CA GLU A 69 5.80 15.87 7.99
C GLU A 69 5.59 17.37 8.25
N GLY A 70 4.82 17.69 9.30
CA GLY A 70 4.86 18.96 10.05
C GLY A 70 4.37 20.26 9.37
N PRO A 71 3.76 21.19 10.12
CA PRO A 71 3.48 22.54 9.62
C PRO A 71 4.80 23.34 9.48
N PRO A 72 4.94 24.24 8.48
CA PRO A 72 5.95 25.28 8.56
C PRO A 72 5.57 26.25 9.69
N SER A 73 6.51 26.44 10.61
CA SER A 73 6.50 27.42 11.70
C SER A 73 6.30 28.86 11.23
#